data_AF-A0A3D3E7C8-F1
#
_entry.id   AF-A0A3D3E7C8-F1
#
_cell.length_a   1.000
_cell.length_b   1.000
_cell.length_c   1.000
_cell.angle_alpha   90.00
_cell.angle_beta   90.00
_cell.angle_gamma   90.00
#
_symmetry.space_group_name_H-M   'P 1'
#
loop_
_entity.id
_entity.type
_entity.pdbx_description
1 polymer ?
#
loop_
_entity_poly.entity_id
_entity_poly.type
_entity_poly.pdbx_seq_one_letter_code
_entity_poly.pdbx_strand_id
1 'polypeptide(L)' 'MTKKDKEKVFGGEWSQEQLEEFLVEQDYPGETANFTSIIRAYRHMMPASFADFLTLLKEKGGDV' A
#
# COMPACT_ATOMS: atom_id res chain seq x y z
N MET A 1 -31.82 1.41 17.19
CA MET A 1 -30.65 0.91 16.42
C MET A 1 -29.50 1.88 16.64
N THR A 2 -28.62 1.56 17.59
CA THR A 2 -27.40 2.34 17.83
C THR A 2 -26.48 2.16 16.63
N LYS A 3 -26.13 3.28 15.99
CA LYS A 3 -25.09 3.34 14.95
C LYS A 3 -23.84 2.74 15.59
N LYS A 4 -23.41 1.56 15.12
CA LYS A 4 -22.07 1.05 15.39
C LYS A 4 -21.12 2.13 14.87
N ASP A 5 -20.48 2.84 15.78
CA ASP A 5 -19.28 3.59 15.48
C ASP A 5 -18.34 2.62 14.78
N LYS A 6 -18.07 2.89 13.49
CA LYS A 6 -17.07 2.13 12.75
C LYS A 6 -15.75 2.45 13.43
N GLU A 7 -15.31 1.52 14.27
CA GLU A 7 -13.97 1.53 14.84
C GLU A 7 -13.02 1.85 13.69
N LYS A 8 -12.32 2.98 13.81
CA LYS A 8 -11.30 3.37 12.83
C LYS A 8 -10.15 2.40 13.04
N VAL A 9 -10.22 1.25 12.37
CA VAL A 9 -9.15 0.26 12.37
C VAL A 9 -8.01 0.84 11.52
N PHE A 10 -7.19 1.68 12.14
CA PHE A 10 -5.91 2.04 11.56
C PHE A 10 -5.00 0.82 11.74
N GLY A 11 -4.75 0.09 10.65
CA GLY A 11 -3.79 -1.01 10.65
C GLY A 11 -4.33 -2.40 10.99
N GLY A 12 -5.42 -2.82 10.35
CA GLY A 12 -5.71 -4.25 10.24
C GLY A 12 -4.69 -4.96 9.34
N GLU A 13 -4.61 -6.29 9.41
CA GLU A 13 -3.87 -7.08 8.41
C GLU A 13 -4.46 -6.82 7.02
N TRP A 14 -3.60 -6.48 6.07
CA TRP A 14 -3.98 -6.24 4.68
C TRP A 14 -3.90 -7.56 3.92
N SER A 15 -4.92 -7.90 3.14
CA SER A 15 -4.79 -9.01 2.20
C SER A 15 -3.88 -8.61 1.04
N GLN A 16 -3.29 -9.60 0.37
CA GLN A 16 -2.40 -9.34 -0.77
C GLN A 16 -3.11 -8.56 -1.88
N GLU A 17 -4.38 -8.85 -2.17
CA GLU A 17 -5.16 -8.13 -3.17
C GLU A 17 -5.30 -6.63 -2.82
N GLN A 18 -5.47 -6.32 -1.54
CA GLN A 18 -5.55 -4.93 -1.08
C GLN A 18 -4.19 -4.21 -1.16
N LEU A 19 -3.08 -4.93 -0.99
CA LEU A 19 -1.75 -4.37 -1.20
C LEU A 19 -1.49 -4.08 -2.68
N GLU A 20 -1.99 -4.93 -3.60
CA GLU A 20 -1.85 -4.72 -5.04
C GLU A 20 -2.55 -3.45 -5.53
N GLU A 21 -3.62 -2.99 -4.87
CA GLU A 21 -4.32 -1.72 -5.21
C GLU A 21 -3.44 -0.46 -5.07
N PHE A 22 -2.31 -0.57 -4.37
CA PHE A 22 -1.35 0.52 -4.20
C PHE A 22 -0.32 0.59 -5.32
N LEU A 23 -0.20 -0.46 -6.13
CA LEU A 23 0.70 -0.48 -7.27
C LEU A 23 0.18 0.47 -8.36
N VAL A 24 1.07 1.35 -8.81
CA VAL A 24 0.86 2.24 -9.93
C VAL A 24 1.48 1.57 -11.16
N GLU A 25 0.73 1.50 -12.25
CA GLU A 25 1.17 0.80 -13.47
C GLU A 25 1.98 1.69 -14.42
N GLN A 26 1.88 3.02 -14.29
CA GLN A 26 2.49 3.98 -15.20
C GLN A 26 3.38 4.98 -14.47
N ASP A 27 4.47 5.38 -15.13
CA ASP A 27 5.32 6.47 -14.66
C ASP A 27 4.61 7.82 -14.80
N TYR A 28 4.98 8.76 -13.93
CA TYR A 28 4.57 10.15 -14.03
C TYR A 28 5.77 11.03 -14.39
N PRO A 29 5.57 12.21 -15.00
CA PRO A 29 6.68 13.10 -15.30
C PRO A 29 7.49 13.46 -14.05
N GLY A 30 8.74 13.00 -13.99
CA GLY A 30 9.64 13.24 -12.85
C GLY A 30 9.58 12.21 -11.72
N GLU A 31 8.70 11.19 -11.79
CA GLU A 31 8.56 10.15 -10.78
C GLU A 31 8.33 8.76 -11.40
N THR A 32 8.95 7.72 -10.85
CA THR A 32 8.68 6.35 -11.31
C THR A 32 7.39 5.81 -10.68
N ALA A 33 6.77 4.86 -11.36
CA ALA A 33 5.61 4.13 -10.87
C ALA A 33 5.91 3.46 -9.52
N ASN A 34 7.10 2.88 -9.36
CA ASN A 34 7.57 2.29 -8.11
C ASN A 34 7.65 3.32 -6.98
N PHE A 35 8.30 4.46 -7.22
CA PHE A 35 8.42 5.53 -6.23
C PHE A 35 7.04 6.04 -5.78
N THR A 36 6.14 6.24 -6.75
CA THR A 36 4.77 6.68 -6.49
C THR A 36 4.01 5.66 -5.64
N SER A 37 4.14 4.37 -5.97
CA SER A 37 3.52 3.26 -5.24
C SER A 37 4.02 3.19 -3.79
N ILE A 38 5.34 3.33 -3.58
CA ILE A 38 5.98 3.31 -2.27
C ILE A 38 5.49 4.46 -1.38
N ILE A 39 5.50 5.69 -1.89
CA ILE A 39 5.02 6.86 -1.13
C ILE A 39 3.53 6.74 -0.80
N ARG A 40 2.73 6.22 -1.74
CA ARG A 40 1.31 5.96 -1.50
C ARG A 40 1.11 4.91 -0.41
N ALA A 41 1.80 3.78 -0.45
CA ALA A 41 1.70 2.75 0.58
C ALA A 41 2.16 3.27 1.96
N TYR A 42 3.31 3.95 2.03
CA TYR A 42 3.86 4.50 3.27
C TYR A 42 2.90 5.44 4.00
N ARG A 43 2.14 6.26 3.26
CA ARG A 43 1.20 7.23 3.83
C ARG A 43 -0.08 6.60 4.39
N HIS A 44 -0.40 5.36 3.98
CA HIS A 44 -1.68 4.71 4.27
C HIS A 44 -1.55 3.45 5.15
N MET A 45 -0.35 2.89 5.26
CA MET A 45 -0.11 1.61 5.94
C MET A 45 0.65 1.79 7.26
N MET A 46 0.42 0.84 8.18
CA MET A 46 1.29 0.68 9.34
C MET A 46 2.63 0.04 8.93
N PRO A 47 3.71 0.17 9.72
CA PRO A 47 5.03 -0.32 9.34
C PRO A 47 5.10 -1.79 8.96
N ALA A 48 4.33 -2.67 9.64
CA ALA A 48 4.29 -4.08 9.32
C ALA A 48 3.72 -4.33 7.91
N SER A 49 2.52 -3.80 7.62
CA SER A 49 1.88 -3.93 6.32
C SER A 49 2.65 -3.24 5.20
N PHE A 50 3.37 -2.16 5.52
CA PHE A 50 4.26 -1.53 4.56
C PHE A 50 5.44 -2.43 4.20
N ALA A 51 6.01 -3.17 5.15
CA ALA A 51 7.05 -4.16 4.84
C ALA A 51 6.52 -5.30 3.94
N ASP A 52 5.28 -5.74 4.16
CA ASP A 52 4.62 -6.73 3.30
C ASP A 52 4.43 -6.18 1.87
N PHE A 53 4.01 -4.91 1.75
CA PHE A 53 3.91 -4.21 0.48
C PHE A 53 5.25 -4.14 -0.27
N LEU A 54 6.35 -3.79 0.42
CA LEU A 54 7.67 -3.74 -0.22
C LEU A 54 8.14 -5.11 -0.71
N THR A 55 7.80 -6.18 0.02
CA THR A 55 8.06 -7.56 -0.41
C THR A 55 7.31 -7.87 -1.71
N LEU A 56 6.01 -7.59 -1.75
CA LEU A 56 5.17 -7.76 -2.94
C LEU A 56 5.70 -6.97 -4.15
N LEU A 57 6.08 -5.71 -3.95
CA LEU A 57 6.61 -4.86 -5.00
C LEU A 57 7.90 -5.45 -5.58
N LYS A 58 8.81 -5.92 -4.72
CA LYS A 58 10.06 -6.57 -5.13
C LYS A 58 9.82 -7.89 -5.88
N GLU A 59 8.86 -8.70 -5.43
CA GLU A 59 8.48 -9.95 -6.10
C GLU A 59 7.92 -9.74 -7.51
N LYS A 60 7.25 -8.60 -7.75
CA LYS A 60 6.78 -8.18 -9.08
C LYS A 60 7.88 -7.52 -9.94
N GLY A 61 9.12 -7.48 -9.45
CA GLY A 61 10.26 -6.90 -10.16
C GLY A 61 10.39 -5.39 -10.00
N GLY A 62 9.68 -4.79 -9.04
CA GLY A 62 9.82 -3.38 -8.69
C GLY A 62 11.13 -3.07 -7.96
N ASP A 63 11.55 -1.81 -8.06
CA ASP A 63 12.73 -1.26 -7.39
C ASP A 63 12.31 -0.61 -6.06
N VAL A 64 12.95 -1.02 -4.96
CA VAL A 64 12.63 -0.65 -3.56
C VAL A 64 13.86 -0.22 -2.78
#